data_AF-A0A6A7KJM3-F1
#
_entry.id   AF-A0A6A7KJM3-F1
#
_cell.length_a   1.000
_cell.length_b   1.000
_cell.length_c   1.000
_cell.angle_alpha   90.00
_cell.angle_beta   90.00
_cell.angle_gamma   90.00
#
_symmetry.space_group_name_H-M   'P 1'
#
loop_
_entity.id
_entity.type
_entity.pdbx_description
1 polymer ?
#
loop_
_entity_poly.entity_id
_entity_poly.type
_entity_poly.pdbx_seq_one_letter_code
_entity_poly.pdbx_strand_id
1 'polypeptide(L)'
;MNKTMLVLILITLSLLAYAVNTAELPPASFSYIDVFYTNNESVTYITSDGTALFGLKITPYVDNFNLEIIFPEGTSYLVRYGDENINGTDKFKITVKKDELPEEIYIQFQLPSELAKEVVLNKGSAKIEIKASKLPFWRTNETITARFRKRE
;
A
#
# COMPACT_ATOMS: atom_id res chain seq x y z
N MET A 1 -16.29 -35.94 -28.64
CA MET A 1 -16.15 -35.39 -27.27
C MET A 1 -17.52 -35.45 -26.58
N ASN A 2 -17.63 -36.07 -25.41
CA ASN A 2 -18.92 -36.29 -24.74
C ASN A 2 -19.48 -34.96 -24.17
N LYS A 3 -20.79 -34.72 -24.30
CA LYS A 3 -21.46 -33.51 -23.77
C LYS A 3 -21.18 -33.32 -22.27
N THR A 4 -21.16 -34.41 -21.51
CA THR A 4 -20.84 -34.37 -20.07
C THR A 4 -19.44 -33.84 -19.79
N MET A 5 -18.45 -34.21 -20.60
CA MET A 5 -17.07 -33.75 -20.46
C MET A 5 -16.96 -32.25 -20.77
N LEU A 6 -17.70 -31.76 -21.77
CA LEU A 6 -17.72 -30.35 -22.16
C LEU A 6 -18.34 -29.48 -21.06
N VAL A 7 -19.45 -29.92 -20.46
CA VAL A 7 -20.08 -29.23 -19.31
C VAL A 7 -19.13 -29.18 -18.11
N LEU A 8 -18.44 -30.27 -17.81
CA LEU A 8 -17.52 -30.34 -16.67
C LEU A 8 -16.30 -29.44 -16.87
N ILE A 9 -15.77 -29.35 -18.10
CA ILE A 9 -14.71 -28.39 -18.46
C ILE A 9 -15.19 -26.95 -18.26
N LEU A 10 -16.39 -26.60 -18.74
CA LEU A 10 -16.97 -25.26 -18.58
C LEU A 10 -17.13 -24.87 -17.11
N ILE A 11 -17.66 -25.77 -16.28
CA ILE A 11 -17.79 -25.54 -14.84
C ILE A 11 -16.42 -25.35 -14.21
N THR A 12 -15.45 -26.21 -14.54
CA THR A 12 -14.08 -26.14 -13.98
C THR A 12 -13.39 -24.83 -14.34
N LEU A 13 -13.46 -24.40 -15.60
CA LEU A 13 -12.92 -23.11 -16.04
C LEU A 13 -13.61 -21.93 -15.35
N SER A 14 -14.91 -22.02 -15.10
CA SER A 14 -15.67 -20.97 -14.41
C SER A 14 -15.26 -20.86 -12.95
N LEU A 15 -15.10 -22.00 -12.26
CA LEU A 15 -14.61 -22.05 -10.88
C LEU A 15 -13.17 -21.56 -10.77
N LEU A 16 -12.30 -21.93 -11.72
CA LEU A 16 -10.92 -21.46 -11.77
C LEU A 16 -10.85 -19.95 -11.99
N ALA A 17 -11.63 -19.42 -12.94
CA ALA A 17 -11.71 -17.98 -13.18
C ALA A 17 -12.24 -17.22 -11.95
N TYR A 18 -13.23 -17.78 -11.25
CA TYR A 18 -13.72 -17.21 -10.00
C TYR A 18 -12.62 -17.20 -8.93
N ALA A 19 -11.96 -18.33 -8.70
CA ALA A 19 -10.88 -18.46 -7.71
C ALA A 19 -9.71 -17.52 -7.99
N VAL A 20 -9.31 -17.35 -9.26
CA VAL A 20 -8.25 -16.41 -9.64
C VAL A 20 -8.63 -14.95 -9.34
N ASN A 21 -9.93 -14.61 -9.46
CA ASN A 21 -10.40 -13.26 -9.20
C ASN A 21 -10.62 -12.97 -7.71
N THR A 22 -10.88 -13.99 -6.89
CA THR A 22 -11.14 -13.84 -5.45
C THR A 22 -9.95 -14.18 -4.56
N ALA A 23 -8.88 -14.75 -5.11
CA ALA A 23 -7.66 -15.02 -4.35
C ALA A 23 -6.97 -13.71 -3.93
N GLU A 24 -6.85 -13.51 -2.62
CA GLU A 24 -6.09 -12.43 -1.99
C GLU A 24 -4.77 -12.98 -1.44
N LEU A 25 -3.94 -13.53 -2.33
CA LEU A 25 -2.63 -14.03 -1.95
C LEU A 25 -1.63 -12.87 -1.93
N PRO A 26 -1.04 -12.51 -0.78
CA PRO A 26 -0.11 -11.39 -0.73
C PRO A 26 1.17 -11.73 -1.51
N PRO A 27 1.67 -10.84 -2.39
CA PRO A 27 2.95 -11.05 -3.08
C PRO A 27 4.17 -10.90 -2.15
N ALA A 28 4.00 -10.22 -1.02
CA ALA A 28 5.02 -9.91 -0.03
C ALA A 28 4.36 -9.68 1.33
N SER A 29 5.13 -9.78 2.43
CA SER A 29 4.74 -9.18 3.71
C SER A 29 5.36 -7.80 3.88
N PHE A 30 4.62 -6.92 4.53
CA PHE A 30 5.05 -5.56 4.85
C PHE A 30 5.25 -5.40 6.35
N SER A 31 6.34 -4.76 6.73
CA SER A 31 6.60 -4.31 8.09
C SER A 31 6.83 -2.82 8.06
N TYR A 32 6.30 -2.12 9.05
CA TYR A 32 6.32 -0.67 9.09
C TYR A 32 7.18 -0.15 10.24
N ILE A 33 7.86 0.97 9.99
CA ILE A 33 8.62 1.74 10.98
C ILE A 33 7.89 3.07 11.15
N ASP A 34 7.71 3.53 12.40
CA ASP A 34 6.90 4.72 12.72
C ASP A 34 5.43 4.65 12.27
N VAL A 35 4.89 3.42 12.19
CA VAL A 35 3.46 3.13 12.10
C VAL A 35 3.06 2.31 13.32
N PHE A 36 2.04 2.76 14.03
CA PHE A 36 1.60 2.23 15.30
C PHE A 36 0.24 1.57 15.15
N TYR A 37 0.04 0.41 15.78
CA TYR A 37 -1.26 -0.23 15.79
C TYR A 37 -2.08 0.28 16.98
N THR A 38 -3.16 1.02 16.71
CA THR A 38 -4.06 1.56 17.74
C THR A 38 -5.51 1.50 17.26
N ASN A 39 -6.43 1.12 18.16
CA ASN A 39 -7.87 1.00 17.84
C ASN A 39 -8.15 0.14 16.58
N ASN A 40 -7.44 -0.97 16.42
CA ASN A 40 -7.51 -1.86 15.26
C ASN A 40 -7.11 -1.22 13.91
N GLU A 41 -6.35 -0.13 13.93
CA GLU A 41 -5.87 0.57 12.74
C GLU A 41 -4.35 0.75 12.78
N SER A 42 -3.71 0.66 11.61
CA SER A 42 -2.33 1.08 11.43
C SER A 42 -2.30 2.60 11.29
N VAL A 43 -1.59 3.29 12.19
CA VAL A 43 -1.60 4.74 12.28
C VAL A 43 -0.20 5.32 12.16
N THR A 44 -0.03 6.29 11.28
CA THR A 44 1.15 7.17 11.26
C THR A 44 0.77 8.55 11.78
N TYR A 45 1.71 9.22 12.42
CA TYR A 45 1.45 10.53 13.03
C TYR A 45 2.00 11.66 12.18
N ILE A 46 1.15 12.65 11.91
CA ILE A 46 1.53 13.89 11.22
C ILE A 46 1.91 14.98 12.20
N THR A 47 2.79 15.87 11.76
CA THR A 47 3.11 17.14 12.42
C THR A 47 2.01 18.17 12.16
N SER A 48 2.07 19.32 12.86
CA SER A 48 1.07 20.39 12.74
C SER A 48 0.98 21.01 11.34
N ASP A 49 2.06 20.92 10.56
CA ASP A 49 2.16 21.37 9.16
C ASP A 49 1.74 20.29 8.14
N GLY A 50 1.24 19.13 8.60
CA GLY A 50 0.73 18.08 7.72
C GLY A 50 1.78 17.11 7.19
N THR A 51 3.01 17.19 7.70
CA THR A 51 4.14 16.36 7.27
C THR A 51 4.21 15.08 8.12
N ALA A 52 4.60 13.97 7.51
CA ALA A 52 4.93 12.73 8.22
C ALA A 52 6.01 11.94 7.50
N LEU A 53 6.60 11.01 8.24
CA LEU A 53 7.60 10.06 7.79
C LEU A 53 7.23 8.68 8.34
N PHE A 54 7.31 7.66 7.49
CA PHE A 54 7.30 6.28 7.94
C PHE A 54 8.22 5.42 7.07
N GLY A 55 8.69 4.32 7.64
CA GLY A 55 9.48 3.32 6.93
C GLY A 55 8.65 2.11 6.52
N LEU A 56 9.05 1.49 5.42
CA LEU A 56 8.45 0.29 4.86
C LEU A 56 9.55 -0.73 4.57
N LYS A 57 9.44 -1.90 5.20
CA LYS A 57 10.27 -3.07 4.94
C LYS A 57 9.44 -4.12 4.23
N ILE A 58 9.95 -4.60 3.10
CA ILE A 58 9.26 -5.56 2.23
C ILE A 58 9.96 -6.90 2.34
N THR A 59 9.22 -7.99 2.56
CA THR A 59 9.74 -9.35 2.44
C THR A 59 9.00 -10.07 1.33
N PRO A 60 9.60 -10.19 0.12
CA PRO A 60 8.89 -10.63 -1.07
C PRO A 60 8.75 -12.16 -1.15
N TYR A 61 7.52 -12.66 -1.27
CA TYR A 61 7.25 -14.07 -1.54
C TYR A 61 7.42 -14.39 -3.02
N VAL A 62 7.00 -13.46 -3.88
CA VAL A 62 7.20 -13.53 -5.33
C VAL A 62 8.09 -12.40 -5.81
N ASP A 63 8.74 -12.63 -6.95
CA ASP A 63 9.54 -11.61 -7.63
C ASP A 63 8.70 -10.81 -8.63
N ASN A 64 9.17 -9.63 -9.06
CA ASN A 64 8.55 -8.81 -10.09
C ASN A 64 7.06 -8.51 -9.85
N PHE A 65 6.73 -7.89 -8.71
CA PHE A 65 5.37 -7.43 -8.42
C PHE A 65 5.32 -5.90 -8.38
N ASN A 66 4.15 -5.32 -8.63
CA ASN A 66 3.94 -3.88 -8.57
C ASN A 66 3.59 -3.46 -7.15
N LEU A 67 4.30 -2.47 -6.62
CA LEU A 67 3.98 -1.76 -5.39
C LEU A 67 3.41 -0.39 -5.77
N GLU A 68 2.25 -0.05 -5.21
CA GLU A 68 1.61 1.25 -5.32
C GLU A 68 1.34 1.80 -3.93
N ILE A 69 1.74 3.06 -3.69
CA ILE A 69 1.37 3.81 -2.48
C ILE A 69 0.48 4.95 -2.93
N ILE A 70 -0.76 4.96 -2.46
CA ILE A 70 -1.78 5.94 -2.83
C ILE A 70 -2.00 6.85 -1.63
N PHE A 71 -1.73 8.13 -1.83
CA PHE A 71 -1.94 9.18 -0.87
C PHE A 71 -3.27 9.90 -1.15
N PRO A 72 -3.79 10.68 -0.20
CA PRO A 72 -4.87 11.63 -0.47
C PRO A 72 -4.50 12.60 -1.59
N GLU A 73 -5.49 13.02 -2.37
CA GLU A 73 -5.30 13.98 -3.47
C GLU A 73 -4.61 15.26 -2.99
N GLY A 74 -3.65 15.75 -3.76
CA GLY A 74 -2.82 16.91 -3.47
C GLY A 74 -1.66 16.65 -2.50
N THR A 75 -1.45 15.41 -2.07
CA THR A 75 -0.34 15.05 -1.16
C THR A 75 0.96 14.92 -1.96
N SER A 76 1.97 15.70 -1.59
CA SER A 76 3.32 15.52 -2.12
C SER A 76 4.07 14.46 -1.33
N TYR A 77 4.94 13.71 -2.00
CA TYR A 77 5.76 12.69 -1.36
C TYR A 77 7.20 12.69 -1.86
N LEU A 78 8.08 12.15 -1.02
CA LEU A 78 9.43 11.74 -1.33
C LEU A 78 9.60 10.29 -0.82
N VAL A 79 9.84 9.38 -1.75
CA VAL A 79 10.14 7.98 -1.46
C VAL A 79 11.63 7.75 -1.69
N ARG A 80 12.34 7.35 -0.64
CA ARG A 80 13.73 6.90 -0.74
C ARG A 80 13.74 5.38 -0.94
N TYR A 81 14.14 4.95 -2.12
CA TYR A 81 14.27 3.55 -2.50
C TYR A 81 15.75 3.25 -2.73
N GLY A 82 16.44 2.78 -1.67
CA GLY A 82 17.89 2.62 -1.67
C GLY A 82 18.63 3.95 -1.79
N ASP A 83 19.39 4.12 -2.87
CA ASP A 83 20.12 5.35 -3.20
C ASP A 83 19.29 6.34 -4.04
N GLU A 84 18.11 5.94 -4.49
CA GLU A 84 17.22 6.79 -5.29
C GLU A 84 16.22 7.56 -4.42
N ASN A 85 16.03 8.84 -4.73
CA ASN A 85 14.98 9.67 -4.14
C ASN A 85 13.94 10.01 -5.22
N ILE A 86 12.73 9.51 -5.05
CA ILE A 86 11.64 9.64 -6.01
C ILE A 86 10.59 10.58 -5.43
N ASN A 87 10.40 11.73 -6.09
CA ASN A 87 9.40 12.71 -5.70
C ASN A 87 8.16 12.59 -6.57
N GLY A 88 7.00 12.90 -6.02
CA GLY A 88 5.77 12.97 -6.79
C GLY A 88 4.59 13.47 -5.98
N THR A 89 3.40 13.29 -6.55
CA THR A 89 2.12 13.68 -5.96
C THR A 89 1.12 12.55 -6.13
N ASP A 90 0.21 12.39 -5.16
CA ASP A 90 -0.93 11.46 -5.13
C ASP A 90 -0.59 9.98 -5.12
N LYS A 91 0.24 9.51 -6.05
CA LYS A 91 0.55 8.09 -6.19
C LYS A 91 2.01 7.83 -6.52
N PHE A 92 2.61 6.94 -5.74
CA PHE A 92 3.88 6.29 -6.05
C PHE A 92 3.61 4.90 -6.65
N LYS A 93 4.40 4.52 -7.66
CA LYS A 93 4.31 3.19 -8.29
C LYS A 93 5.69 2.72 -8.73
N ILE A 94 6.05 1.49 -8.36
CA ILE A 94 7.28 0.83 -8.79
C ILE A 94 7.06 -0.67 -8.98
N THR A 95 7.87 -1.30 -9.81
CA THR A 95 7.96 -2.76 -9.87
C THR A 95 9.10 -3.22 -8.98
N VAL A 96 8.78 -3.98 -7.94
CA VAL A 96 9.74 -4.54 -6.99
C VAL A 96 10.34 -5.81 -7.56
N LYS A 97 11.67 -5.85 -7.66
CA LYS A 97 12.44 -7.06 -7.95
C LYS A 97 13.21 -7.49 -6.71
N LYS A 98 13.25 -8.79 -6.41
CA LYS A 98 13.85 -9.31 -5.17
C LYS A 98 15.32 -8.90 -5.01
N ASP A 99 16.07 -8.91 -6.10
CA ASP A 99 17.52 -8.65 -6.08
C ASP A 99 17.86 -7.15 -6.05
N GLU A 100 16.87 -6.29 -6.29
CA GLU A 100 17.02 -4.82 -6.32
C GLU A 100 16.29 -4.14 -5.13
N LEU A 101 15.85 -4.93 -4.15
CA LEU A 101 15.08 -4.44 -3.02
C LEU A 101 16.01 -3.86 -1.94
N PRO A 102 15.89 -2.57 -1.58
CA PRO A 102 16.62 -2.01 -0.45
C PRO A 102 16.11 -2.60 0.86
N GLU A 103 16.95 -2.58 1.91
CA GLU A 103 16.56 -3.11 3.22
C GLU A 103 15.34 -2.38 3.80
N GLU A 104 15.28 -1.06 3.59
CA GLU A 104 14.22 -0.18 4.08
C GLU A 104 13.90 0.88 3.02
N ILE A 105 12.62 1.17 2.87
CA ILE A 105 12.10 2.26 2.03
C ILE A 105 11.57 3.33 2.98
N TYR A 106 12.03 4.57 2.83
CA TYR A 106 11.52 5.68 3.64
C TYR A 106 10.54 6.51 2.82
N ILE A 107 9.38 6.78 3.41
CA ILE A 107 8.31 7.55 2.78
C ILE A 107 8.06 8.78 3.61
N GLN A 108 8.46 9.93 3.08
CA GLN A 108 8.06 11.24 3.58
C GLN A 108 6.89 11.74 2.74
N PHE A 109 5.86 12.29 3.37
CA PHE A 109 4.76 12.92 2.66
C PHE A 109 4.28 14.17 3.38
N GLN A 110 3.64 15.06 2.62
CA GLN A 110 3.02 16.28 3.12
C GLN A 110 1.61 16.39 2.56
N LEU A 111 0.63 16.33 3.47
CA LEU A 111 -0.77 16.54 3.13
C LEU A 111 -1.00 17.97 2.61
N PRO A 112 -1.96 18.18 1.70
CA PRO A 112 -2.34 19.52 1.29
C PRO A 112 -2.87 20.32 2.50
N SER A 113 -2.61 21.62 2.50
CA SER A 113 -2.88 22.53 3.64
C SER A 113 -4.29 22.44 4.21
N GLU A 114 -5.31 22.23 3.36
CA GLU A 114 -6.70 22.12 3.79
C GLU A 114 -6.96 20.83 4.56
N LEU A 115 -6.50 19.70 4.02
CA LEU A 115 -6.60 18.38 4.67
C LEU A 115 -5.75 18.32 5.95
N ALA A 116 -4.55 18.90 5.93
CA ALA A 116 -3.70 18.99 7.13
C ALA A 116 -4.42 19.71 8.28
N LYS A 117 -5.05 20.85 8.00
CA LYS A 117 -5.85 21.59 8.99
C LYS A 117 -7.01 20.75 9.53
N GLU A 118 -7.71 20.01 8.67
CA GLU A 118 -8.80 19.14 9.09
C GLU A 118 -8.32 18.03 10.03
N VAL A 119 -7.24 17.34 9.67
CA VAL A 119 -6.68 16.25 10.50
C VAL A 119 -6.18 16.80 11.85
N VAL A 120 -5.56 17.98 11.86
CA VAL A 120 -4.99 18.59 13.08
C VAL A 120 -6.06 19.21 13.98
N LEU A 121 -6.97 20.04 13.42
CA LEU A 121 -7.92 20.83 14.20
C LEU A 121 -9.20 20.07 14.52
N ASN A 122 -9.71 19.28 13.57
CA ASN A 122 -11.01 18.62 13.68
C ASN A 122 -10.89 17.15 14.11
N LYS A 123 -9.68 16.71 14.53
CA LYS A 123 -9.38 15.30 14.84
C LYS A 123 -9.75 14.36 13.68
N GLY A 124 -9.63 14.86 12.45
CA GLY A 124 -9.85 14.06 11.24
C GLY A 124 -8.77 13.00 11.06
N SER A 125 -8.85 12.29 9.95
CA SER A 125 -7.81 11.34 9.55
C SER A 125 -7.72 11.27 8.04
N ALA A 126 -6.51 11.09 7.52
CA ALA A 126 -6.28 10.84 6.10
C ALA A 126 -5.88 9.38 5.89
N LYS A 127 -6.28 8.77 4.77
CA LYS A 127 -5.97 7.36 4.46
C LYS A 127 -4.87 7.29 3.41
N ILE A 128 -3.92 6.40 3.64
CA ILE A 128 -2.86 6.03 2.72
C ILE A 128 -3.04 4.55 2.43
N GLU A 129 -3.12 4.18 1.16
CA GLU A 129 -3.28 2.79 0.74
C GLU A 129 -1.97 2.24 0.18
N ILE A 130 -1.57 1.06 0.63
CA ILE A 130 -0.40 0.33 0.14
C ILE A 130 -0.91 -0.91 -0.56
N LYS A 131 -0.79 -0.91 -1.89
CA LYS A 131 -1.22 -2.01 -2.74
C LYS A 131 -0.02 -2.70 -3.31
N ALA A 132 -0.01 -4.02 -3.24
CA ALA A 132 0.94 -4.82 -4.00
C ALA A 132 0.22 -5.85 -4.85
N SER A 133 0.63 -5.97 -6.11
CA SER A 133 -0.04 -6.86 -7.05
C SER A 133 0.88 -7.48 -8.09
N LYS A 134 0.61 -8.74 -8.43
CA LYS A 134 1.16 -9.45 -9.57
C LYS A 134 0.11 -10.40 -10.13
N LEU A 135 -0.19 -10.27 -11.42
CA LEU A 135 -1.12 -11.18 -12.07
C LEU A 135 -0.62 -12.64 -12.01
N PRO A 136 -1.53 -13.63 -11.96
CA PRO A 136 -2.98 -13.48 -12.03
C PRO A 136 -3.65 -13.12 -10.69
N PHE A 137 -3.10 -13.62 -9.58
CA PHE A 137 -3.81 -13.75 -8.30
C PHE A 137 -3.08 -13.15 -7.10
N TRP A 138 -1.86 -12.64 -7.27
CA TRP A 138 -1.14 -12.04 -6.15
C TRP A 138 -1.62 -10.62 -5.93
N ARG A 139 -2.28 -10.36 -4.81
CA ARG A 139 -2.83 -9.05 -4.47
C ARG A 139 -2.86 -8.89 -2.95
N THR A 140 -2.57 -7.68 -2.50
CA THR A 140 -2.81 -7.24 -1.13
C THR A 140 -3.06 -5.74 -1.11
N ASN A 141 -3.83 -5.29 -0.13
CA ASN A 141 -4.17 -3.90 0.08
C ASN A 141 -4.17 -3.62 1.58
N GLU A 142 -3.27 -2.77 2.03
CA GLU A 142 -3.16 -2.33 3.41
C GLU A 142 -3.48 -0.85 3.51
N THR A 143 -4.04 -0.43 4.65
CA THR A 143 -4.38 0.98 4.88
C THR A 143 -3.63 1.48 6.11
N ILE A 144 -2.94 2.61 5.94
CA ILE A 144 -2.35 3.39 7.01
C ILE A 144 -3.17 4.67 7.17
N THR A 145 -3.61 4.92 8.39
CA THR A 145 -4.36 6.12 8.75
C THR A 145 -3.40 7.17 9.31
N ALA A 146 -3.28 8.31 8.62
CA ALA A 146 -2.55 9.46 9.10
C ALA A 146 -3.40 10.27 10.10
N ARG A 147 -2.90 10.47 11.32
CA ARG A 147 -3.57 11.23 12.39
C ARG A 147 -2.63 12.23 13.03
N PHE A 148 -3.18 13.29 13.60
CA PHE A 148 -2.42 14.19 14.46
C PHE A 148 -2.36 13.65 15.88
N ARG A 149 -1.16 13.54 16.47
CA ARG A 149 -0.99 13.27 17.90
C ARG A 149 -0.53 14.55 18.59
N LYS A 150 -1.39 15.09 19.45
CA LYS A 150 -1.00 16.18 20.36
C LYS A 150 0.07 15.64 21.30
N ARG A 151 1.27 16.25 21.30
CA ARG A 151 2.25 16.00 22.37
C ARG A 151 1.64 16.52 23.68
N GLU A 152 1.55 15.63 24.67
CA GLU A 152 1.20 16.00 26.05
C GLU A 152 2.32 16.83 26.69
#